data_AF-A0A9N9ICS8-F1
#
_entry.id   AF-A0A9N9ICS8-F1
#
_cell.length_a   1.000
_cell.length_b   1.000
_cell.length_c   1.000
_cell.angle_alpha   90.00
_cell.angle_beta   90.00
_cell.angle_gamma   90.00
#
_symmetry.space_group_name_H-M   'P 1'
#
loop_
_entity.id
_entity.type
_entity.pdbx_description
1 polymer ?
#
loop_
_entity_poly.entity_id
_entity_poly.type
_entity_poly.pdbx_seq_one_letter_code
_entity_poly.pdbx_strand_id
1 'polypeptide(L)'
;HIVGSNGIKPDSKKLQTMKNLPIPKTPKENKEWNWTNQHQDSFNTLKQKLMEAPVLAQPNLRKVFILQTDASDEELGVVLT
;
A
#
# COMPACT_ATOMS: atom_id res chain seq x y z
N HIS A 1 -10.39 -4.94 7.78
CA HIS A 1 -11.38 -5.70 7.00
C HIS A 1 -12.73 -5.49 7.65
N ILE A 2 -13.81 -5.47 6.87
CA ILE A 2 -15.18 -5.39 7.37
C ILE A 2 -15.75 -6.81 7.36
N VAL A 3 -16.22 -7.26 8.53
CA VAL A 3 -16.88 -8.57 8.69
C VAL A 3 -18.38 -8.35 8.57
N GLY A 4 -19.04 -9.02 7.63
CA GLY A 4 -20.49 -8.96 7.45
C GLY A 4 -21.08 -10.32 7.11
N SER A 5 -22.41 -10.38 7.00
CA SER A 5 -23.15 -11.61 6.66
C SER A 5 -22.75 -12.20 5.30
N ASN A 6 -22.24 -11.37 4.38
CA ASN A 6 -21.76 -11.78 3.04
C ASN A 6 -20.25 -12.10 3.01
N GLY A 7 -19.66 -12.43 4.17
CA GLY A 7 -18.24 -12.71 4.31
C GLY A 7 -17.39 -11.49 4.67
N ILE A 8 -16.07 -11.64 4.51
CA ILE A 8 -15.10 -10.66 5.00
C ILE A 8 -14.50 -9.92 3.81
N LYS A 9 -14.63 -8.59 3.80
CA LYS A 9 -14.15 -7.74 2.72
C LYS A 9 -13.01 -6.85 3.20
N PRO A 10 -12.02 -6.54 2.35
CA PRO A 10 -11.06 -5.51 2.68
C PRO A 10 -11.77 -4.20 3.02
N ASP A 11 -11.17 -3.47 3.96
CA ASP A 11 -11.71 -2.18 4.36
C ASP A 11 -11.62 -1.20 3.17
N SER A 12 -12.74 -0.59 2.80
CA SER A 12 -12.81 0.37 1.70
C SER A 12 -11.82 1.53 1.92
N LYS A 13 -11.59 1.96 3.16
CA LYS A 13 -10.64 3.02 3.49
C LYS A 13 -9.21 2.63 3.10
N LYS A 14 -8.80 1.38 3.33
CA LYS A 14 -7.47 0.86 2.91
C LYS A 14 -7.31 0.92 1.40
N LEU A 15 -8.34 0.52 0.66
CA LEU A 15 -8.34 0.57 -0.80
C LEU A 15 -8.29 2.02 -1.32
N GLN A 16 -9.03 2.93 -0.70
CA GLN A 16 -9.03 4.35 -1.08
C GLN A 16 -7.67 5.01 -0.81
N THR A 17 -7.02 4.71 0.31
CA THR A 17 -5.65 5.19 0.58
C THR A 17 -4.68 4.74 -0.51
N MET A 18 -4.73 3.46 -0.91
CA MET A 18 -3.86 2.94 -1.98
C MET A 18 -4.15 3.57 -3.35
N LYS A 19 -5.43 3.82 -3.67
CA LYS A 19 -5.81 4.52 -4.90
C LYS A 19 -5.25 5.94 -4.95
N ASN A 20 -5.35 6.66 -3.83
CA ASN A 20 -4.97 8.07 -3.71
C ASN A 20 -3.49 8.30 -3.40
N LEU A 21 -2.66 7.26 -3.38
CA LEU A 21 -1.21 7.37 -3.22
C LEU A 21 -0.63 8.37 -4.25
N PRO A 22 0.09 9.41 -3.79
CA PRO A 22 0.60 10.44 -4.68
C PRO A 22 1.67 9.86 -5.61
N ILE A 23 1.84 10.51 -6.76
CA ILE A 23 2.93 10.19 -7.68
C ILE A 23 4.27 10.54 -6.99
N PRO A 24 5.26 9.62 -6.99
CA PRO A 24 6.61 9.90 -6.52
C PRO A 24 7.22 11.10 -7.23
N LYS A 25 7.61 12.12 -6.45
CA LYS A 25 8.00 13.43 -7.02
C LYS A 25 9.48 13.55 -7.37
N THR A 26 10.39 12.78 -6.77
CA THR A 26 11.85 12.85 -7.06
C THR A 26 12.63 11.62 -6.55
N PRO A 27 13.66 11.14 -7.28
CA PRO A 27 14.71 10.29 -6.73
C PRO A 27 15.57 11.08 -5.74
N LYS A 28 16.19 10.38 -4.78
CA LYS A 28 17.19 10.97 -3.88
C LYS A 28 18.50 11.34 -4.60
N GLU A 29 18.68 10.92 -5.84
CA GLU A 29 19.84 11.21 -6.68
C GLU A 29 19.52 12.37 -7.65
N ASN A 30 20.43 13.33 -7.77
CA ASN A 30 20.33 14.54 -8.62
C ASN A 30 20.29 14.23 -10.14
N LYS A 31 19.34 13.42 -10.60
CA LYS A 31 19.02 13.21 -12.02
C LYS A 31 17.67 13.84 -12.33
N GLU A 32 17.55 14.42 -13.52
CA GLU A 32 16.28 14.87 -14.07
C GLU A 32 15.26 13.73 -14.04
N TRP A 33 14.25 13.87 -13.19
CA TRP A 33 13.20 12.87 -13.02
C TRP A 33 12.05 13.16 -13.98
N ASN A 34 12.00 12.40 -15.07
CA ASN A 34 10.93 12.49 -16.05
C ASN A 34 9.90 11.38 -15.80
N TRP A 35 8.80 11.70 -15.12
CA TRP A 35 7.68 10.78 -14.93
C TRP A 35 6.92 10.59 -16.25
N THR A 36 7.15 9.46 -16.91
CA THR A 36 6.52 9.10 -18.19
C THR A 36 5.25 8.25 -17.99
N ASN A 37 4.47 8.07 -19.07
CA ASN A 37 3.30 7.19 -19.08
C ASN A 37 3.64 5.75 -18.65
N GLN A 38 4.80 5.22 -19.04
CA GLN A 38 5.25 3.89 -18.64
C GLN A 38 5.47 3.78 -17.12
N HIS A 39 5.97 4.84 -16.48
CA HIS A 39 6.09 4.90 -15.02
C HIS A 39 4.72 4.90 -14.36
N GLN A 40 3.75 5.64 -14.93
CA GLN A 40 2.37 5.67 -14.45
C GLN A 40 1.70 4.30 -14.53
N ASP A 41 1.86 3.59 -15.65
CA ASP A 41 1.28 2.26 -15.86
C ASP A 41 1.86 1.23 -14.87
N SER A 42 3.18 1.29 -14.67
CA SER A 42 3.87 0.45 -13.69
C SER A 42 3.42 0.75 -12.26
N PHE A 43 3.25 2.03 -11.91
CA PHE A 43 2.77 2.46 -10.60
C PHE A 43 1.33 2.02 -10.35
N ASN A 44 0.46 2.15 -11.35
CA ASN A 44 -0.93 1.67 -11.28
C ASN A 44 -0.99 0.15 -11.10
N THR A 45 -0.15 -0.59 -11.83
CA THR A 45 -0.03 -2.05 -11.69
C THR A 45 0.40 -2.43 -10.27
N LEU A 46 1.37 -1.73 -9.70
CA LEU A 46 1.81 -1.96 -8.32
C LEU A 46 0.70 -1.68 -7.31
N LYS A 47 0.00 -0.55 -7.43
CA LYS A 47 -1.17 -0.23 -6.59
C LYS A 47 -2.21 -1.34 -6.63
N GLN A 48 -2.51 -1.84 -7.83
CA GLN A 48 -3.46 -2.93 -8.01
C GLN A 48 -2.99 -4.20 -7.28
N LYS A 49 -1.75 -4.64 -7.51
CA LYS A 49 -1.21 -5.85 -6.85
C LYS A 49 -1.18 -5.75 -5.33
N LEU A 50 -0.94 -4.56 -4.78
CA LEU A 50 -0.99 -4.32 -3.33
C LEU A 50 -2.42 -4.37 -2.75
N MET A 51 -3.44 -4.15 -3.59
CA MET A 51 -4.85 -4.25 -3.21
C MET A 51 -5.45 -5.65 -3.40
N GLU A 52 -4.70 -6.58 -4.00
CA GLU A 52 -5.13 -7.95 -4.27
C GLU A 52 -4.59 -8.94 -3.21
N ALA A 53 -5.23 -10.11 -3.10
CA ALA A 53 -4.66 -11.22 -2.34
C ALA A 53 -3.40 -11.74 -3.05
N PRO A 54 -2.33 -12.16 -2.34
CA PRO A 54 -2.26 -12.43 -0.91
C PRO A 54 -1.87 -11.22 -0.03
N VAL A 55 -1.56 -10.05 -0.60
CA VAL A 55 -1.09 -8.88 0.15
C VAL A 55 -2.18 -8.31 1.06
N LEU A 56 -3.43 -8.36 0.62
CA LEU A 56 -4.60 -7.92 1.39
C LEU A 56 -5.34 -9.07 2.10
N ALA A 57 -4.68 -10.23 2.24
CA ALA A 57 -5.27 -11.42 2.84
C ALA A 57 -5.77 -11.17 4.27
N GLN A 58 -6.68 -12.04 4.72
CA GLN A 58 -7.11 -11.99 6.11
C GLN A 58 -5.95 -12.32 7.05
N PRO A 59 -5.76 -11.54 8.12
CA PRO A 59 -4.77 -11.86 9.13
C PRO A 59 -5.13 -13.19 9.79
N ASN A 60 -4.20 -14.14 9.77
CA ASN A 60 -4.36 -15.40 10.50
C ASN A 60 -3.96 -15.16 11.96
N LEU A 61 -4.95 -15.02 12.84
CA LEU A 61 -4.76 -14.74 14.27
C LEU A 61 -3.99 -15.84 15.04
N ARG A 62 -3.72 -16.99 14.42
CA ARG A 62 -2.90 -18.07 15.00
C ARG A 62 -1.41 -17.92 14.66
N LYS A 63 -1.04 -16.98 13.80
CA LYS A 63 0.35 -16.70 13.44
C LYS A 63 0.87 -15.49 14.22
N VAL A 64 2.18 -15.44 14.38
CA VAL A 64 2.87 -14.26 14.92
C VAL A 64 2.71 -13.12 13.92
N PHE A 65 2.37 -11.95 14.43
CA PHE A 65 2.38 -10.71 13.67
C PHE A 65 3.69 -9.99 13.90
N ILE A 66 4.31 -9.49 12.83
CA ILE A 66 5.49 -8.65 12.89
C ILE A 66 5.07 -7.23 12.54
N LEU A 67 5.26 -6.30 13.49
CA LEU A 67 5.06 -4.88 13.29
C LEU A 67 6.39 -4.25 12.88
N GLN A 68 6.44 -3.71 11.67
CA GLN A 68 7.57 -2.93 11.18
C GLN A 68 7.17 -1.46 11.16
N THR A 69 7.93 -0.62 11.84
CA THR A 69 7.68 0.81 11.95
C THR A 69 8.89 1.58 11.45
N ASP A 70 8.64 2.63 10.69
CA ASP A 70 9.63 3.62 10.29
C ASP A 70 9.06 5.01 10.57
N ALA A 71 9.87 5.93 11.07
CA ALA A 71 9.44 7.26 11.47
C ALA A 71 10.41 8.31 10.94
N SER A 72 9.85 9.41 10.47
CA SER A 72 10.56 10.63 10.12
C SER A 72 10.08 11.77 11.03
N ASP A 73 10.73 12.93 10.92
CA ASP A 73 10.35 14.11 11.71
C ASP A 73 8.90 14.56 11.45
N GLU A 74 8.36 14.26 10.27
CA GLU A 74 7.03 14.71 9.82
C GLU A 74 5.98 13.58 9.83
N GLU A 75 6.39 12.32 9.64
CA GLU A 75 5.46 11.21 9.34
C GLU A 75 5.89 9.88 9.98
N LEU A 76 4.90 9.04 10.33
CA LEU A 76 5.07 7.67 10.83
C LEU A 76 4.52 6.66 9.81
N GLY A 77 5.36 5.71 9.40
CA GLY A 77 5.02 4.56 8.58
C GLY A 77 4.94 3.28 9.43
N VAL A 78 3.89 2.49 9.20
CA VAL A 78 3.70 1.20 9.89
C VAL A 78 3.23 0.14 8.90
N VAL A 79 3.86 -1.03 8.92
CA VAL A 79 3.47 -2.22 8.16
C VAL A 79 3.30 -3.38 9.13
N LEU A 80 2.18 -4.11 8.99
CA LEU A 80 1.89 -5.33 9.73
C LEU A 80 1.99 -6.51 8.77
N THR A 81 2.77 -7.53 9.12
CA THR A 81 2.99 -8.76 8.34
C THR A 81 2.71 -10.01 9.15
#